data_AF-A0A2U0S8B5-F1
#
_entry.id   AF-A0A2U0S8B5-F1
#
_cell.length_a   1.000
_cell.length_b   1.000
_cell.length_c   1.000
_cell.angle_alpha   90.00
_cell.angle_beta   90.00
_cell.angle_gamma   90.00
#
_symmetry.space_group_name_H-M   'P 1'
#
loop_
_entity.id
_entity.type
_entity.pdbx_description
1 polymer ?
#
loop_
_entity_poly.entity_id
_entity_poly.type
_entity_poly.pdbx_seq_one_letter_code
_entity_poly.pdbx_strand_id
1 'polypeptide(L)'
;MDLRKIQRTSGGTFFVCLPKDWAERNGLDRGAVVSVSETADGTLVINPKYNVERTLQTAVVTPSTLLGRVITEKYLLGFDIIKVQAKARISPLDRERVKHASTRLVGLEI
;
A
#
# COMPACT_ATOMS: atom_id res chain seq x y z
N MET A 1 -29.27 -5.63 1.00
CA MET A 1 -28.60 -6.23 2.17
C MET A 1 -28.84 -7.72 2.10
N ASP A 2 -27.80 -8.52 1.86
CA ASP A 2 -27.90 -9.99 1.79
C ASP A 2 -27.59 -10.56 3.17
N LEU A 3 -28.55 -11.27 3.77
CA LEU A 3 -28.43 -11.81 5.12
C LEU A 3 -27.93 -13.26 5.05
N ARG A 4 -26.82 -13.53 5.74
CA ARG A 4 -26.24 -14.88 5.83
C ARG A 4 -26.46 -15.43 7.24
N LYS A 5 -26.81 -16.71 7.34
CA LYS A 5 -26.81 -17.40 8.63
C LYS A 5 -25.38 -17.76 9.03
N ILE A 6 -25.06 -17.57 10.30
CA ILE A 6 -23.85 -18.10 10.90
C ILE A 6 -24.04 -19.59 11.18
N GLN A 7 -23.02 -20.39 10.86
CA GLN A 7 -22.94 -21.80 11.22
C GLN A 7 -21.90 -21.95 12.34
N ARG A 8 -22.16 -22.83 13.31
CA ARG A 8 -21.27 -23.07 14.45
C ARG A 8 -20.65 -24.46 14.35
N THR A 9 -19.36 -24.54 14.64
CA THR A 9 -18.65 -25.82 14.76
C THR A 9 -18.75 -26.37 16.17
N SER A 10 -18.56 -27.69 16.31
CA SER A 10 -18.44 -28.35 17.61
C SER A 10 -17.27 -27.81 18.45
N GLY A 11 -16.22 -27.30 17.81
CA GLY A 11 -15.02 -26.72 18.46
C GLY A 11 -15.15 -25.26 18.87
N GLY A 12 -16.31 -24.61 18.68
CA GLY A 12 -16.55 -23.22 19.10
C GLY A 12 -16.18 -22.15 18.07
N THR A 13 -15.78 -22.52 16.86
CA THR A 13 -15.60 -21.58 15.74
C THR A 13 -16.90 -21.38 14.96
N PHE A 14 -16.96 -20.30 14.18
CA PHE A 14 -18.12 -19.93 13.39
C PHE A 14 -17.75 -19.75 11.92
N PHE A 15 -18.69 -20.06 11.03
CA PHE A 15 -18.55 -19.87 9.59
C PHE A 15 -19.69 -19.02 9.04
N VAL A 16 -19.38 -18.25 8.01
CA VAL A 16 -20.35 -17.55 7.17
C VAL A 16 -20.02 -17.80 5.71
N CYS A 17 -21.03 -18.10 4.89
CA CYS A 17 -20.82 -18.28 3.46
C CYS A 17 -20.64 -16.92 2.78
N LEU A 18 -19.50 -16.72 2.13
CA LEU A 18 -19.25 -15.51 1.34
C LEU A 18 -20.24 -15.40 0.16
N PRO A 19 -20.61 -14.18 -0.26
CA PRO A 19 -21.40 -13.99 -1.47
C PRO A 19 -20.68 -14.53 -2.71
N LYS A 20 -21.36 -15.35 -3.51
CA LYS A 20 -20.79 -16.00 -4.69
C LYS A 20 -20.18 -14.99 -5.66
N ASP A 21 -20.97 -14.00 -6.08
CA ASP A 21 -20.51 -12.97 -7.02
C ASP A 21 -19.34 -12.16 -6.47
N TRP A 22 -19.26 -11.96 -5.15
CA TRP A 22 -18.13 -11.26 -4.54
C TRP A 22 -16.87 -12.12 -4.55
N ALA A 23 -16.99 -13.42 -4.26
CA ALA A 23 -15.87 -14.34 -4.31
C ALA A 23 -15.31 -14.47 -5.74
N GLU A 24 -16.19 -14.65 -6.73
CA GLU A 24 -15.81 -14.75 -8.15
C GLU A 24 -15.14 -13.46 -8.66
N ARG A 25 -15.70 -12.29 -8.35
CA ARG A 25 -15.09 -10.99 -8.71
C ARG A 25 -13.71 -10.77 -8.09
N ASN A 26 -13.42 -11.39 -6.95
CA ASN A 26 -12.12 -11.30 -6.28
C ASN A 26 -11.21 -12.49 -6.58
N GLY A 27 -11.59 -13.40 -7.48
CA GLY A 27 -10.78 -14.56 -7.86
C GLY A 27 -10.53 -15.54 -6.71
N LEU A 28 -11.44 -15.61 -5.74
CA LEU A 28 -11.34 -16.55 -4.62
C LEU A 28 -11.80 -17.94 -5.06
N ASP A 29 -10.93 -18.94 -4.89
CA ASP A 29 -11.23 -20.35 -5.11
C ASP A 29 -10.92 -21.18 -3.86
N ARG A 30 -11.14 -22.49 -3.91
CA ARG A 30 -10.87 -23.43 -2.82
C ARG A 30 -9.43 -23.25 -2.32
N GLY A 31 -9.30 -23.00 -1.01
CA GLY A 31 -8.00 -22.81 -0.34
C GLY A 31 -7.48 -21.37 -0.39
N ALA A 32 -8.19 -20.44 -1.04
CA ALA A 32 -7.84 -19.03 -0.99
C ALA A 32 -7.92 -18.49 0.44
N VAL A 33 -6.92 -17.70 0.82
CA VAL A 33 -6.83 -17.06 2.14
C VAL A 33 -7.32 -15.62 2.01
N VAL A 34 -8.00 -15.14 3.06
CA VAL A 34 -8.44 -13.75 3.18
C VAL A 34 -8.05 -13.25 4.57
N SER A 35 -7.77 -11.95 4.70
CA SER A 35 -7.61 -11.35 6.03
C SER A 35 -8.97 -10.98 6.59
N VAL A 36 -9.16 -11.25 7.87
CA VAL A 36 -10.34 -10.83 8.64
C VAL A 36 -9.83 -9.96 9.79
N SER A 37 -10.36 -8.75 9.90
CA SER A 37 -10.02 -7.80 10.98
C SER A 37 -11.27 -7.17 11.55
N GLU A 38 -11.25 -6.87 12.85
CA GLU A 38 -12.32 -6.14 13.52
C GLU A 38 -11.99 -4.65 13.57
N THR A 39 -12.95 -3.80 13.21
CA THR A 39 -12.84 -2.34 13.36
C THR A 39 -13.25 -1.91 14.77
N ALA A 40 -12.96 -0.65 15.12
CA ALA A 40 -13.24 -0.13 16.47
C ALA A 40 -14.72 -0.14 16.86
N ASP A 41 -15.63 -0.19 15.89
CA ASP A 41 -17.08 -0.29 16.09
C ASP A 41 -17.60 -1.75 16.13
N GLY A 42 -16.69 -2.73 16.09
CA GLY A 42 -17.02 -4.17 16.13
C GLY A 42 -17.39 -4.77 14.77
N THR A 43 -17.24 -4.02 13.67
CA THR A 43 -17.51 -4.55 12.32
C THR A 43 -16.37 -5.48 11.87
N LEU A 44 -16.71 -6.66 11.35
CA LEU A 44 -15.73 -7.53 10.70
C LEU A 44 -15.52 -7.12 9.24
N VAL A 45 -14.28 -6.84 8.89
CA VAL A 45 -13.83 -6.53 7.53
C VAL A 45 -13.09 -7.72 6.96
N ILE A 46 -13.54 -8.18 5.78
CA ILE A 46 -12.91 -9.26 5.03
C ILE A 46 -12.23 -8.65 3.82
N ASN A 47 -10.91 -8.83 3.72
CA ASN A 47 -10.12 -8.33 2.60
C ASN A 47 -9.46 -9.51 1.84
N PRO A 48 -9.84 -9.73 0.56
CA PRO A 48 -9.29 -10.80 -0.27
C PRO A 48 -7.86 -10.52 -0.74
N LYS A 49 -7.40 -9.27 -0.62
CA LYS A 49 -6.07 -8.80 -1.01
C LYS A 49 -5.15 -8.66 0.21
N TYR A 50 -5.15 -9.66 1.08
CA TYR A 50 -4.42 -9.67 2.35
C TYR A 50 -2.90 -9.58 2.18
N ASN A 51 -2.38 -9.95 1.00
CA ASN A 51 -0.96 -10.03 0.70
C ASN A 51 -0.55 -9.15 -0.49
N VAL A 52 -1.33 -8.12 -0.83
CA VAL A 52 -0.77 -7.06 -1.66
C VAL A 52 0.14 -6.29 -0.71
N GLU A 53 1.39 -6.73 -0.60
CA GLU A 53 2.50 -5.84 -0.27
C GLU A 53 2.18 -4.54 -1.01
N ARG A 54 2.04 -3.45 -0.25
CA ARG A 54 1.83 -2.13 -0.83
C ARG A 54 2.86 -2.00 -1.94
N THR A 55 2.41 -2.02 -3.19
CA THR A 55 3.33 -2.04 -4.33
C THR A 55 4.07 -0.72 -4.25
N LEU A 56 5.35 -0.78 -3.85
CA LEU A 56 6.13 0.41 -3.58
C LEU A 56 6.15 1.27 -4.84
N GLN A 57 5.52 2.43 -4.76
CA GLN A 57 5.45 3.33 -5.88
C GLN A 57 6.81 4.00 -6.02
N THR A 58 7.52 3.70 -7.10
CA THR A 58 8.84 4.27 -7.37
C THR A 58 8.74 5.38 -8.41
N ALA A 59 9.20 6.58 -8.08
CA ALA A 59 9.37 7.67 -9.03
C ALA A 59 10.85 7.79 -9.43
N VAL A 60 11.13 8.05 -10.71
CA VAL A 60 12.47 8.39 -11.18
C VAL A 60 12.51 9.87 -11.51
N VAL A 61 13.47 10.60 -10.96
CA VAL A 61 13.62 12.04 -11.15
C VAL A 61 15.04 12.37 -11.60
N THR A 62 15.16 13.33 -12.52
CA THR A 62 16.45 13.85 -12.96
C THR A 62 16.80 15.12 -12.17
N PRO A 63 18.06 15.32 -11.77
CA PRO A 63 18.49 16.55 -11.12
C PRO A 63 18.11 17.81 -11.89
N SER A 64 17.59 18.79 -11.17
CA SER A 64 17.24 20.12 -11.67
C SER A 64 17.37 21.15 -10.55
N THR A 65 17.30 22.43 -10.89
CA THR A 65 17.25 23.52 -9.89
C THR A 65 16.05 23.39 -8.93
N LEU A 66 15.00 22.70 -9.35
CA LEU A 66 13.78 22.47 -8.58
C LEU A 66 13.72 21.07 -7.93
N LEU A 67 14.84 20.33 -7.88
CA LEU A 67 14.88 18.93 -7.41
C LEU A 67 14.19 18.73 -6.06
N GLY A 68 14.42 19.61 -5.08
CA GLY A 68 13.76 19.51 -3.78
C GLY A 68 12.24 19.60 -3.86
N ARG A 69 11.70 20.48 -4.73
CA ARG A 69 10.25 20.63 -4.94
C ARG A 69 9.67 19.40 -5.63
N VAL A 70 10.39 18.83 -6.60
CA VAL A 70 9.96 17.61 -7.29
C VAL A 70 9.93 16.41 -6.32
N ILE A 71 10.91 16.31 -5.41
CA ILE A 71 10.92 15.28 -4.36
C ILE A 71 9.69 15.42 -3.46
N THR A 72 9.39 16.64 -2.99
CA THR A 72 8.19 16.89 -2.19
C THR A 72 6.91 16.57 -2.96
N GLU A 73 6.84 16.91 -4.24
CA GLU A 73 5.70 16.57 -5.10
C GLU A 73 5.49 15.06 -5.18
N LYS A 74 6.54 14.27 -5.46
CA LYS A 74 6.43 12.81 -5.52
C LYS A 74 6.04 12.20 -4.17
N TYR A 75 6.58 12.74 -3.08
CA TYR A 75 6.15 12.33 -1.74
C TYR A 75 4.66 12.59 -1.51
N LEU A 76 4.15 13.78 -1.85
CA LEU A 76 2.74 14.13 -1.70
C LEU A 76 1.81 13.30 -2.60
N LEU A 77 2.31 12.80 -3.73
CA LEU A 77 1.59 11.88 -4.62
C LEU A 77 1.61 10.42 -4.12
N GLY A 78 2.24 10.14 -2.98
CA GLY A 78 2.23 8.83 -2.35
C GLY A 78 3.28 7.86 -2.88
N PHE A 79 4.33 8.36 -3.56
CA PHE A 79 5.49 7.55 -3.93
C PHE A 79 6.30 7.17 -2.70
N ASP A 80 6.65 5.88 -2.60
CA ASP A 80 7.40 5.29 -1.51
C ASP A 80 8.91 5.44 -1.69
N ILE A 81 9.38 5.33 -2.94
CA ILE A 81 10.78 5.41 -3.32
C ILE A 81 10.96 6.49 -4.38
N ILE A 82 11.88 7.42 -4.16
CA ILE A 82 12.24 8.43 -5.17
C ILE A 82 13.68 8.19 -5.62
N LYS A 83 13.88 7.68 -6.84
CA LYS A 83 15.22 7.46 -7.41
C LYS A 83 15.70 8.69 -8.16
N VAL A 84 16.76 9.33 -7.65
CA VAL A 84 17.42 10.45 -8.33
C VAL A 84 18.47 9.91 -9.30
N GLN A 85 18.26 10.06 -10.61
CA GLN A 85 19.17 9.57 -11.65
C GLN A 85 19.76 10.69 -12.49
N ALA A 86 21.09 10.70 -12.63
CA ALA A 86 21.82 11.61 -13.50
C ALA A 86 22.50 10.84 -14.65
N LYS A 87 22.65 11.46 -15.82
CA LYS A 87 23.30 10.82 -16.98
C LYS A 87 24.77 10.49 -16.76
N ALA A 88 25.47 11.25 -15.93
CA ALA A 88 26.90 11.05 -15.66
C ALA A 88 27.18 10.97 -14.15
N ARG A 89 26.96 12.07 -13.42
CA ARG A 89 27.20 12.13 -11.97
C ARG A 89 26.18 13.05 -11.31
N ILE A 90 25.76 12.70 -10.10
CA ILE A 90 24.98 13.60 -9.23
C ILE A 90 25.94 14.63 -8.63
N SER A 91 25.67 15.91 -8.86
CA SER A 91 26.52 16.99 -8.35
C SER A 91 26.43 17.08 -6.81
N PRO A 92 27.46 17.60 -6.12
CA PRO A 92 27.39 17.86 -4.68
C PRO A 92 26.20 18.75 -4.30
N LEU A 93 25.88 19.73 -5.15
CA LEU A 93 24.75 20.63 -4.95
C LEU A 93 23.40 19.91 -5.01
N ASP A 94 23.24 18.99 -5.97
CA ASP A 94 22.01 18.19 -6.06
C ASP A 94 21.89 17.22 -4.90
N ARG A 95 23.01 16.67 -4.43
CA ARG A 95 23.03 15.81 -3.23
C ARG A 95 22.58 16.57 -1.98
N GLU A 96 22.99 17.83 -1.85
CA GLU A 96 22.54 18.69 -0.74
C GLU A 96 21.05 19.03 -0.86
N ARG A 97 20.54 19.28 -2.07
CA ARG A 97 19.10 19.46 -2.32
C ARG A 97 18.29 18.22 -1.93
N VAL A 98 18.77 17.03 -2.27
CA VAL A 98 18.12 15.75 -1.88
C VAL A 98 18.10 15.62 -0.36
N LYS A 99 19.24 15.83 0.29
CA LYS A 99 19.37 15.74 1.76
C LYS A 99 18.45 16.73 2.47
N HIS A 100 18.40 17.99 2.02
CA HIS A 100 17.54 19.00 2.62
C HIS A 100 16.04 18.71 2.42
N ALA A 101 15.67 18.09 1.29
CA ALA A 101 14.30 17.66 1.06
C ALA A 101 13.93 16.46 1.95
N SER A 102 14.80 15.46 2.05
CA SER A 102 14.50 14.20 2.74
C SER A 102 14.39 14.33 4.25
N THR A 103 15.17 15.20 4.89
CA THR A 103 15.12 15.43 6.36
C THR A 103 13.76 15.88 6.86
N ARG A 104 12.89 16.37 5.97
CA ARG A 104 11.56 16.89 6.29
C ARG A 104 10.43 15.91 5.96
N LEU A 105 10.75 14.75 5.38
CA LEU A 105 9.77 13.79 4.83
C LEU A 105 9.87 12.47 5.59
N VAL A 106 8.91 12.23 6.47
CA VAL A 106 8.90 11.04 7.34
C VAL A 106 8.63 9.79 6.50
N GLY A 107 9.45 8.77 6.70
CA GLY A 107 9.27 7.44 6.10
C GLY A 107 9.55 7.36 4.59
N LEU A 108 10.17 8.39 3.99
CA LEU A 108 10.55 8.38 2.59
C LEU A 108 11.92 7.70 2.38
N GLU A 109 11.99 6.76 1.43
CA GLU A 109 13.24 6.24 0.89
C GLU A 109 13.65 7.01 -0.38
N ILE A 110 14.91 7.48 -0.43
CA ILE A 110 15.44 8.32 -1.54
C ILE A 110 16.92 8.06 -1.83
#